data_AF-A0A848WGC7-F1
#
_entry.id   AF-A0A848WGC7-F1
#
_cell.length_a   1.000
_cell.length_b   1.000
_cell.length_c   1.000
_cell.angle_alpha   90.00
_cell.angle_beta   90.00
_cell.angle_gamma   90.00
#
_symmetry.space_group_name_H-M   'P 1'
#
loop_
_entity.id
_entity.type
_entity.pdbx_description
1 polymer ?
#
loop_
_entity_poly.entity_id
_entity_poly.type
_entity_poly.pdbx_seq_one_letter_code
_entity_poly.pdbx_strand_id
1 'polypeptide(L)' 'MLDQQTNLSDLLKDPSLLATKAYVGGEWCDADDGATFDVSNPARGDVIAQVADLSRTETA' A
#
# COMPACT_ATOMS: atom_id res chain seq x y z
N MET A 1 15.97 0.81 20.98
CA MET A 1 14.58 0.44 20.66
C MET A 1 14.39 0.53 19.15
N LEU A 2 14.91 -0.46 18.42
CA LEU A 2 14.80 -0.56 16.95
C LEU A 2 13.94 -1.78 16.53
N ASP A 3 13.40 -2.52 17.50
CA ASP A 3 12.80 -3.83 17.29
C ASP A 3 11.29 -3.79 16.96
N GLN A 4 10.73 -2.61 16.69
CA GLN A 4 9.32 -2.46 16.37
C GLN A 4 9.16 -2.12 14.89
N GLN A 5 8.63 -3.06 14.12
CA GLN A 5 8.16 -2.82 12.76
C GLN A 5 7.00 -1.82 12.80
N THR A 6 7.00 -0.89 11.85
CA THR A 6 5.97 0.14 11.71
C THR A 6 4.68 -0.51 11.19
N ASN A 7 3.79 -0.90 12.10
CA ASN A 7 2.43 -1.33 11.73
C ASN A 7 1.50 -0.13 11.71
N LEU A 8 1.30 0.47 10.53
CA LEU A 8 0.44 1.63 10.38
C LEU A 8 -1.01 1.35 10.77
N SER A 9 -1.52 0.15 10.46
CA SER A 9 -2.89 -0.27 10.80
C SER A 9 -3.21 -0.15 12.29
N ASP A 10 -2.25 -0.43 13.16
CA ASP A 10 -2.43 -0.38 14.62
C ASP A 10 -2.31 1.04 15.19
N LEU A 11 -1.71 1.97 14.43
CA LEU A 11 -1.45 3.35 14.85
C LEU A 11 -2.55 4.32 14.39
N LEU A 12 -3.30 3.95 13.35
CA LEU A 12 -4.38 4.77 12.83
C LEU A 12 -5.63 4.65 13.69
N LYS A 13 -6.34 5.77 13.89
CA LYS A 13 -7.67 5.76 14.52
C LYS A 13 -8.69 5.02 13.68
N ASP A 14 -8.51 5.05 12.36
CA ASP A 14 -9.28 4.29 11.39
C ASP A 14 -8.32 3.51 10.48
N PRO A 15 -8.16 2.21 10.71
CA PRO A 15 -7.27 1.36 9.91
C PRO A 15 -7.71 1.24 8.44
N SER A 16 -8.98 1.49 8.12
CA SER A 16 -9.49 1.37 6.74
C SER A 16 -8.93 2.43 5.79
N LEU A 17 -8.35 3.51 6.34
CA LEU A 17 -7.68 4.55 5.58
C LEU A 17 -6.33 4.09 4.99
N LEU A 18 -5.78 2.98 5.47
CA LEU A 18 -4.61 2.35 4.86
C LEU A 18 -5.04 1.57 3.61
N ALA A 19 -5.25 2.28 2.52
CA ALA A 19 -5.61 1.67 1.24
C ALA A 19 -4.36 1.16 0.51
N THR A 20 -4.38 -0.13 0.15
CA THR A 20 -3.32 -0.79 -0.64
C THR A 20 -3.68 -1.00 -2.10
N LYS A 21 -4.95 -0.78 -2.46
CA LYS A 21 -5.46 -0.90 -3.82
C LYS A 21 -5.26 0.42 -4.58
N ALA A 22 -5.32 0.38 -5.90
CA ALA A 22 -5.35 1.58 -6.71
C ALA A 22 -6.81 2.07 -6.85
N TYR A 23 -7.01 3.39 -6.97
CA TYR A 23 -8.33 3.98 -7.19
C TYR A 23 -8.42 4.53 -8.61
N VAL A 24 -9.13 3.81 -9.49
CA VAL A 24 -9.24 4.11 -10.92
C VAL A 24 -10.71 4.15 -11.30
N GLY A 25 -11.14 5.19 -12.03
CA GLY A 25 -12.52 5.29 -12.54
C GLY A 25 -13.61 5.36 -11.46
N GLY A 26 -13.27 5.61 -10.20
CA GLY A 26 -14.22 5.62 -9.07
C GLY A 26 -14.28 4.32 -8.26
N GLU A 27 -13.47 3.32 -8.64
CA GLU A 27 -13.43 2.00 -8.00
C GLU A 27 -12.04 1.67 -7.48
N TRP A 28 -11.98 0.83 -6.43
CA TRP A 28 -10.72 0.30 -5.91
C TRP A 28 -10.39 -1.03 -6.60
N CYS A 29 -9.28 -1.07 -7.32
CA CYS A 29 -8.81 -2.25 -8.05
C CYS A 29 -7.41 -2.70 -7.61
N ASP A 30 -7.16 -4.00 -7.74
CA ASP A 30 -5.82 -4.57 -7.71
C ASP A 30 -5.24 -4.51 -9.14
N ALA A 31 -3.93 -4.76 -9.30
CA ALA A 31 -3.36 -4.97 -10.63
C ALA A 31 -3.93 -6.25 -11.25
N ASP A 32 -4.15 -6.24 -12.56
CA ASP A 32 -4.69 -7.36 -13.35
C ASP A 32 -3.82 -8.61 -13.25
N ASP A 33 -2.50 -8.43 -13.12
CA ASP A 33 -1.52 -9.50 -12.91
C ASP A 33 -1.21 -9.77 -11.42
N GLY A 34 -1.87 -9.03 -10.51
CA GLY A 34 -1.65 -9.09 -9.06
C GLY A 34 -0.32 -8.47 -8.62
N ALA A 35 0.37 -7.71 -9.47
CA ALA A 35 1.60 -7.04 -9.12
C ALA A 35 1.38 -6.00 -8.01
N THR A 36 2.32 -5.98 -7.06
CA THR A 36 2.37 -5.01 -5.98
C THR A 36 3.82 -4.60 -5.74
N PHE A 37 4.02 -3.42 -5.17
CA PHE A 37 5.33 -2.93 -4.77
C PHE A 37 5.37 -2.57 -3.29
N ASP A 38 6.53 -2.76 -2.68
CA ASP A 38 6.78 -2.45 -1.28
C ASP A 38 6.90 -0.94 -1.06
N VAL A 39 6.10 -0.41 -0.14
CA VAL A 39 6.26 0.94 0.40
C VAL A 39 7.08 0.86 1.67
N SER A 40 8.27 1.48 1.66
CA SER A 40 9.19 1.48 2.80
C SER A 40 9.15 2.77 3.61
N ASN A 41 9.28 2.68 4.93
CA ASN A 41 9.47 3.82 5.82
C ASN A 41 10.93 4.31 5.77
N PRO A 42 11.22 5.53 5.27
CA PRO A 42 12.60 6.01 5.13
C PRO A 42 13.32 6.24 6.47
N ALA A 43 12.60 6.36 7.59
CA ALA A 43 13.20 6.57 8.91
C ALA A 43 13.78 5.29 9.53
N ARG A 44 13.30 4.12 9.10
CA ARG A 44 13.61 2.82 9.71
C ARG A 44 14.01 1.74 8.70
N GLY A 45 13.62 1.90 7.44
CA GLY A 45 13.92 0.98 6.33
C GLY A 45 12.99 -0.22 6.23
N ASP A 46 11.95 -0.31 7.06
CA ASP A 46 10.97 -1.40 7.05
C ASP A 46 9.83 -1.14 6.06
N VAL A 47 9.28 -2.22 5.51
CA VAL A 47 8.10 -2.16 4.63
C VAL A 47 6.83 -1.98 5.47
N ILE A 48 6.03 -0.97 5.11
CA ILE A 48 4.82 -0.55 5.81
C ILE A 48 3.53 -0.95 5.09
N ALA A 49 3.58 -1.17 3.79
CA ALA A 49 2.45 -1.63 2.97
C ALA A 49 2.95 -2.19 1.63
N GLN A 50 2.15 -3.05 1.00
CA GLN A 50 2.28 -3.43 -0.41
C GLN A 50 1.14 -2.79 -1.18
N VAL A 51 1.45 -2.00 -2.21
CA VAL A 51 0.45 -1.26 -2.99
C VAL A 51 0.37 -1.81 -4.42
N ALA A 52 -0.82 -1.84 -5.00
CA ALA A 52 -1.05 -2.30 -6.38
C ALA A 52 -0.14 -1.57 -7.38
N ASP A 53 0.58 -2.34 -8.20
CA ASP A 53 1.47 -1.84 -9.25
C ASP A 53 0.74 -1.89 -10.60
N LEU A 54 -0.05 -0.85 -10.88
CA LEU A 54 -0.79 -0.77 -12.14
C LEU A 54 0.13 -0.45 -13.32
N SER A 55 -0.02 -1.20 -14.40
CA SER A 55 0.52 -0.86 -15.72
C SER A 55 -0.32 0.20 -16.43
N ARG A 56 0.23 0.76 -17.51
CA ARG A 56 -0.47 1.74 -18.36
C ARG A 56 -1.84 1.22 -18.83
N THR A 57 -1.96 -0.08 -19.10
CA THR A 57 -3.18 -0.69 -19.63
C THR A 57 -4.34 -0.59 -18.65
N GLU A 58 -4.06 -0.64 -17.34
CA GLU A 58 -5.07 -0.62 -16.28
C GLU A 58 -5.56 0.80 -15.91
N THR A 59 -4.98 1.83 -16.51
CA THR A 59 -5.30 3.25 -16.22
C THR A 59 -6.01 3.98 -17.37
N ALA A 60 -6.31 3.28 -18.46
CA ALA A 60 -6.81 3.85 -19.72
C ALA A 60 -8.34 3.96 -19.81
#